data_AF-R5LYD1-F1
#
_entry.id   AF-R5LYD1-F1
#
_cell.length_a   1.000
_cell.length_b   1.000
_cell.length_c   1.000
_cell.angle_alpha   90.00
_cell.angle_beta   90.00
_cell.angle_gamma   90.00
#
_symmetry.space_group_name_H-M   'P 1'
#
loop_
_entity.id
_entity.type
_entity.pdbx_description
1 polymer ?
#
loop_
_entity_poly.entity_id
_entity_poly.type
_entity_poly.pdbx_seq_one_letter_code
_entity_poly.pdbx_strand_id
1 'polypeptide(L)'
;MRKIFFIIFTFSVFMFLACSSEEHKNDIAAAKAAKEYYDSLLAGNSAFFVRGMYLSDTIPDGYREELEANAKMFVARQNEEHHGIREIRILNCVNDTIHVGKTGQRVHAANAFLVFCFGDSLNEEVVVPMVEHKGRWLMR
;
A
#
# COMPACT_ATOMS: atom_id res chain seq x y z
N MET A 1 48.07 33.62 -20.82
CA MET A 1 47.98 33.08 -19.44
C MET A 1 46.66 33.42 -18.74
N ARG A 2 46.28 34.71 -18.60
CA ARG A 2 45.09 35.12 -17.82
C ARG A 2 43.73 34.64 -18.37
N LYS A 3 43.58 34.50 -19.69
CA LYS A 3 42.33 34.08 -20.35
C LYS A 3 42.09 32.55 -20.32
N ILE A 4 43.15 31.75 -20.19
CA ILE A 4 43.04 30.27 -20.13
C ILE A 4 42.58 29.82 -18.74
N PHE A 5 43.01 30.53 -17.68
CA PHE A 5 42.54 30.28 -16.31
C PHE A 5 41.03 30.49 -16.14
N PHE A 6 40.42 31.47 -16.84
CA PHE A 6 38.97 31.69 -16.79
C PHE A 6 38.16 30.58 -17.49
N ILE A 7 38.72 29.93 -18.50
CA ILE A 7 38.05 28.84 -19.24
C ILE A 7 38.08 27.52 -18.44
N ILE A 8 39.18 27.26 -17.72
CA ILE A 8 39.29 26.07 -16.85
C ILE A 8 38.40 26.22 -15.61
N PHE A 9 38.31 27.43 -15.04
CA PHE A 9 37.47 27.69 -13.87
C PHE A 9 35.96 27.61 -14.19
N THR A 10 35.54 27.94 -15.41
CA THR A 10 34.13 27.86 -15.83
C THR A 10 33.68 26.44 -16.16
N PHE A 11 34.59 25.53 -16.57
CA PHE A 11 34.24 24.12 -16.81
C PHE A 11 34.14 23.30 -15.52
N SER A 12 34.84 23.70 -14.46
CA SER A 12 34.87 22.98 -13.17
C SER A 12 33.60 23.16 -12.31
N VAL A 13 32.76 24.17 -12.60
CA VAL A 13 31.55 24.48 -11.82
C VAL A 13 30.33 23.68 -12.31
N PHE A 14 30.35 23.14 -13.54
CA PHE A 14 29.23 22.37 -14.08
C PHE A 14 29.23 20.87 -13.74
N MET A 15 30.29 20.34 -13.10
CA MET A 15 30.34 18.91 -12.74
C MET A 15 29.61 18.54 -11.44
N PHE A 16 29.10 19.51 -10.67
CA PHE A 16 28.45 19.23 -9.37
C PHE A 16 26.92 19.08 -9.43
N LEU A 17 26.30 19.09 -10.62
CA LEU A 17 24.85 18.95 -10.78
C LEU A 17 24.38 17.54 -11.22
N ALA A 18 25.31 16.59 -11.38
CA ALA A 18 25.00 15.27 -11.95
C ALA A 18 24.68 14.16 -10.92
N CYS A 19 24.37 14.50 -9.67
CA CYS A 19 23.88 13.53 -8.69
C CYS A 19 22.68 14.10 -7.92
N SER A 20 21.69 14.60 -8.65
CA SER A 20 20.31 14.52 -8.15
C SER A 20 19.89 13.07 -8.33
N SER A 21 20.13 12.23 -7.32
CA SER A 21 19.36 11.00 -7.20
C SER A 21 17.90 11.43 -7.15
N GLU A 22 17.18 11.27 -8.26
CA GLU A 22 15.73 11.31 -8.21
C GLU A 22 15.33 10.32 -7.12
N GLU A 23 14.85 10.85 -6.00
CA GLU A 23 14.23 10.05 -4.96
C GLU A 23 13.05 9.39 -5.65
N HIS A 24 13.25 8.15 -6.11
CA HIS A 24 12.23 7.36 -6.77
C HIS A 24 11.15 7.18 -5.71
N LYS A 25 10.14 8.07 -5.72
CA LYS A 25 9.02 8.00 -4.79
C LYS A 25 8.45 6.60 -4.97
N ASN A 26 8.63 5.74 -3.97
CA ASN A 26 8.04 4.41 -4.00
C ASN A 26 6.57 4.57 -4.35
N ASP A 27 6.12 3.89 -5.40
CA ASP A 27 4.70 3.87 -5.73
C ASP A 27 3.95 3.22 -4.55
N ILE A 28 3.18 4.04 -3.84
CA ILE A 28 2.40 3.65 -2.66
C ILE A 28 0.91 3.52 -2.98
N ALA A 29 0.51 3.44 -4.25
CA ALA A 29 -0.90 3.31 -4.64
C ALA A 29 -1.57 2.10 -3.98
N ALA A 30 -0.89 0.95 -3.97
CA ALA A 30 -1.39 -0.26 -3.33
C ALA A 30 -1.56 -0.09 -1.81
N ALA A 31 -0.60 0.56 -1.13
CA ALA A 31 -0.67 0.82 0.30
C ALA A 31 -1.76 1.84 0.67
N LYS A 32 -2.00 2.85 -0.17
CA LYS A 32 -3.11 3.79 0.00
C LYS A 32 -4.46 3.07 -0.10
N ALA A 33 -4.63 2.20 -1.10
CA ALA A 33 -5.85 1.41 -1.26
C ALA A 33 -6.06 0.47 -0.06
N ALA A 34 -5.01 -0.25 0.37
CA ALA A 34 -5.06 -1.10 1.56
C ALA A 34 -5.52 -0.30 2.80
N LYS A 35 -4.88 0.85 3.06
CA LYS A 35 -5.27 1.74 4.16
C LYS A 35 -6.73 2.19 4.03
N GLU A 36 -7.18 2.58 2.84
CA GLU A 36 -8.57 3.02 2.62
C GLU A 36 -9.59 1.91 2.95
N TYR A 37 -9.30 0.66 2.60
CA TYR A 37 -10.17 -0.46 2.96
C TYR A 37 -10.28 -0.64 4.47
N TYR A 38 -9.15 -0.60 5.19
CA TYR A 38 -9.18 -0.71 6.65
C TYR A 38 -9.79 0.53 7.33
N ASP A 39 -9.47 1.74 6.88
CA ASP A 39 -10.09 2.98 7.41
C ASP A 39 -11.62 2.92 7.25
N SER A 40 -12.09 2.43 6.09
CA SER A 40 -13.52 2.21 5.85
C SER A 40 -14.10 1.13 6.77
N LEU A 41 -13.37 0.04 7.03
CA LEU A 41 -13.78 -1.00 7.98
C LEU A 41 -13.95 -0.43 9.40
N LEU A 42 -12.97 0.36 9.86
CA LEU A 42 -13.00 1.03 11.16
C LEU A 42 -14.12 2.07 11.26
N ALA A 43 -14.51 2.68 10.14
CA ALA A 43 -15.70 3.53 10.05
C ALA A 43 -17.04 2.74 9.98
N GLY A 44 -17.01 1.41 10.14
CA GLY A 44 -18.18 0.53 10.15
C GLY A 44 -18.61 0.01 8.78
N ASN A 45 -17.93 0.40 7.70
CA ASN A 45 -18.27 0.02 6.33
C ASN A 45 -17.54 -1.27 5.91
N SER A 46 -17.94 -2.37 6.54
CA SER A 46 -17.50 -3.75 6.23
C SER A 46 -17.74 -4.15 4.77
N ALA A 47 -18.83 -3.71 4.16
CA ALA A 47 -19.13 -4.02 2.76
C ALA A 47 -18.07 -3.44 1.78
N PHE A 48 -17.57 -2.23 2.04
CA PHE A 48 -16.48 -1.65 1.22
C PHE A 48 -15.16 -2.38 1.44
N PHE A 49 -14.85 -2.78 2.67
CA PHE A 49 -13.69 -3.61 2.99
C PHE A 49 -13.73 -4.95 2.22
N VAL A 50 -14.86 -5.66 2.27
CA VAL A 50 -15.04 -6.94 1.55
C VAL A 50 -14.97 -6.74 0.03
N ARG A 51 -15.49 -5.63 -0.52
CA ARG A 51 -15.32 -5.26 -1.94
C ARG A 51 -13.87 -4.91 -2.32
N GLY A 52 -13.02 -4.68 -1.34
CA GLY A 52 -11.58 -4.50 -1.51
C GLY A 52 -10.79 -5.80 -1.58
N MET A 53 -11.41 -6.96 -1.32
CA MET A 53 -10.75 -8.26 -1.40
C MET A 53 -10.76 -8.80 -2.83
N TYR A 54 -9.70 -9.50 -3.22
CA TYR A 54 -9.57 -10.18 -4.50
C TYR A 54 -10.33 -11.52 -4.45
N LEU A 55 -11.65 -11.43 -4.62
CA LEU A 55 -12.56 -12.56 -4.67
C LEU A 55 -12.92 -12.90 -6.11
N SER A 56 -13.52 -14.07 -6.32
CA SER A 56 -14.17 -14.41 -7.61
C SER A 56 -15.19 -13.33 -8.00
N ASP A 57 -15.29 -13.05 -9.31
CA ASP A 57 -16.28 -12.12 -9.87
C ASP A 57 -17.72 -12.48 -9.44
N THR A 58 -17.96 -13.75 -9.10
CA THR A 58 -19.23 -14.22 -8.51
C THR A 58 -18.96 -15.00 -7.22
N ILE A 59 -19.57 -14.53 -6.14
CA ILE A 59 -19.68 -15.23 -4.86
C ILE A 59 -21.14 -15.23 -4.41
N PRO A 60 -21.63 -16.27 -3.70
CA PRO A 60 -22.98 -16.26 -3.13
C PRO A 60 -23.17 -15.14 -2.10
N ASP A 61 -24.39 -14.58 -2.03
CA ASP A 61 -24.70 -13.49 -1.09
C ASP A 61 -24.49 -13.91 0.36
N GLY A 62 -24.89 -15.13 0.74
CA GLY A 62 -24.63 -15.65 2.09
C GLY A 62 -23.14 -15.69 2.45
N TYR A 63 -22.26 -16.05 1.49
CA TYR A 63 -20.82 -16.02 1.73
C TYR A 63 -20.29 -14.58 1.88
N ARG A 64 -20.84 -13.62 1.13
CA ARG A 64 -20.51 -12.20 1.30
C ARG A 64 -20.91 -11.70 2.69
N GLU A 65 -22.10 -12.06 3.15
CA GLU A 65 -22.59 -11.71 4.50
C GLU A 65 -21.68 -12.28 5.60
N GLU A 66 -21.21 -13.51 5.44
CA GLU A 66 -20.24 -14.13 6.35
C GLU A 66 -18.91 -13.36 6.39
N LEU A 67 -18.38 -12.93 5.23
CA LEU A 67 -17.17 -12.11 5.18
C LEU A 67 -17.36 -10.75 5.88
N GLU A 68 -18.50 -10.10 5.66
CA GLU A 68 -18.82 -8.83 6.33
C GLU A 68 -19.00 -9.01 7.84
N ALA A 69 -19.61 -10.10 8.28
CA ALA A 69 -19.74 -10.46 9.69
C ALA A 69 -18.37 -10.70 10.33
N ASN A 70 -17.48 -11.46 9.67
CA ASN A 70 -16.12 -11.71 10.13
C ASN A 70 -15.32 -10.41 10.27
N ALA A 71 -15.45 -9.48 9.31
CA ALA A 71 -14.79 -8.18 9.37
C ALA A 71 -15.28 -7.35 10.57
N LYS A 72 -16.59 -7.38 10.87
CA LYS A 72 -17.14 -6.72 12.08
C LYS A 72 -16.63 -7.37 13.36
N MET A 73 -16.57 -8.70 13.41
CA MET A 73 -16.03 -9.44 14.56
C MET A 73 -14.55 -9.12 14.80
N PHE A 74 -13.76 -8.94 13.74
CA PHE A 74 -12.38 -8.47 13.85
C PHE A 74 -12.32 -7.11 14.56
N VAL A 75 -13.08 -6.11 14.11
CA VAL A 75 -13.10 -4.77 14.73
C VAL A 75 -13.56 -4.85 16.20
N ALA A 76 -14.60 -5.64 16.49
CA ALA A 76 -15.09 -5.83 17.85
C ALA A 76 -14.00 -6.39 18.77
N ARG A 77 -13.26 -7.40 18.31
CA ARG A 77 -12.13 -7.96 19.05
C ARG A 77 -11.03 -6.93 19.30
N GLN A 78 -10.65 -6.14 18.28
CA GLN A 78 -9.64 -5.10 18.45
C GLN A 78 -10.08 -4.02 19.46
N ASN A 79 -11.38 -3.72 19.52
CA ASN A 79 -11.92 -2.80 20.53
C ASN A 79 -11.84 -3.38 21.95
N GLU A 80 -12.14 -4.67 22.12
CA GLU A 80 -12.11 -5.35 23.41
C GLU A 80 -10.67 -5.56 23.92
N GLU A 81 -9.78 -6.05 23.08
CA GLU A 81 -8.43 -6.47 23.47
C GLU A 81 -7.43 -5.30 23.51
N HIS A 82 -7.61 -4.30 22.64
CA HIS A 82 -6.60 -3.26 22.39
C HIS A 82 -7.14 -1.83 22.52
N HIS A 83 -8.36 -1.66 23.02
CA HIS A 83 -9.07 -0.37 23.06
C HIS A 83 -9.21 0.29 21.67
N GLY A 84 -9.28 -0.55 20.63
CA GLY A 84 -9.52 -0.16 19.24
C GLY A 84 -8.26 0.24 18.48
N ILE A 85 -8.39 0.33 17.16
CA ILE A 85 -7.34 0.86 16.27
C ILE A 85 -7.60 2.37 16.11
N ARG A 86 -6.70 3.20 16.66
CA ARG A 86 -6.83 4.66 16.61
C ARG A 86 -6.41 5.24 15.27
N GLU A 87 -5.38 4.65 14.68
CA GLU A 87 -4.78 5.13 13.44
C GLU A 87 -4.17 3.96 12.68
N ILE A 88 -4.24 4.03 11.35
CA ILE A 88 -3.49 3.16 10.46
C ILE A 88 -2.51 4.03 9.69
N ARG A 89 -1.22 3.71 9.76
CA ARG A 89 -0.16 4.42 9.02
C ARG A 89 0.38 3.55 7.90
N ILE A 90 0.82 4.17 6.82
CA ILE A 90 1.57 3.49 5.77
C ILE A 90 3.05 3.55 6.14
N LEU A 91 3.67 2.39 6.33
CA LEU A 91 5.11 2.29 6.59
C LEU A 91 5.88 2.20 5.27
N ASN A 92 5.48 1.30 4.38
CA ASN A 92 6.14 1.06 3.10
C ASN A 92 5.21 0.38 2.09
N CYS A 93 5.62 0.34 0.83
CA CYS A 93 5.00 -0.46 -0.21
C CYS A 93 6.10 -1.07 -1.08
N VAL A 94 6.11 -2.40 -1.18
CA VAL A 94 7.02 -3.13 -2.07
C VAL A 94 6.22 -3.64 -3.26
N ASN A 95 6.44 -3.02 -4.41
CA ASN A 95 5.78 -3.40 -5.66
C ASN A 95 6.54 -4.52 -6.36
N ASP A 96 5.79 -5.43 -6.97
CA ASP A 96 6.27 -6.55 -7.75
C ASP A 96 5.46 -6.66 -9.06
N THR A 97 6.06 -7.26 -10.08
CA THR A 97 5.36 -7.55 -11.35
C THR A 97 5.60 -8.99 -11.76
N ILE A 98 4.56 -9.80 -11.63
CA ILE A 98 4.58 -11.22 -11.96
C ILE A 98 4.31 -11.38 -13.46
N HIS A 99 5.19 -12.11 -14.13
CA HIS A 99 5.06 -12.43 -15.55
C HIS A 99 4.36 -13.79 -15.68
N VAL A 100 3.19 -13.82 -16.33
CA VAL A 100 2.46 -15.06 -16.58
C VAL A 100 2.96 -15.66 -17.90
N GLY A 101 3.94 -16.57 -17.81
CA GLY A 101 4.71 -17.07 -18.95
C GLY A 101 3.91 -17.72 -20.09
N LYS A 102 2.67 -18.16 -19.85
CA LYS A 102 1.82 -18.78 -20.88
C LYS A 102 0.94 -17.78 -21.67
N THR A 103 0.69 -16.59 -21.12
CA THR A 103 -0.22 -15.60 -21.72
C THR A 103 0.46 -14.28 -22.07
N GLY A 104 1.71 -14.07 -21.64
CA GLY A 104 2.41 -12.79 -21.77
C GLY A 104 1.81 -11.69 -20.88
N GLN A 105 0.85 -12.02 -20.03
CA GLN A 105 0.17 -11.08 -19.15
C GLN A 105 1.09 -10.68 -18.00
N ARG A 106 1.10 -9.39 -17.68
CA ARG A 106 1.75 -8.84 -16.49
C ARG A 106 0.69 -8.65 -15.42
N VAL A 107 0.96 -9.13 -14.22
CA VAL A 107 0.12 -8.90 -13.05
C VAL A 107 0.94 -8.05 -12.08
N HIS A 108 0.44 -6.86 -11.76
CA HIS A 108 1.04 -6.02 -10.74
C HIS A 108 0.58 -6.52 -9.37
N ALA A 109 1.54 -6.75 -8.48
CA ALA A 109 1.31 -7.16 -7.12
C ALA A 109 2.10 -6.23 -6.20
N ALA A 110 1.71 -6.16 -4.93
CA ALA A 110 2.49 -5.46 -3.94
C ALA A 110 2.34 -6.11 -2.57
N ASN A 111 3.24 -5.77 -1.67
CA ASN A 111 3.04 -5.91 -0.23
C ASN A 111 2.98 -4.50 0.36
N ALA A 112 1.81 -4.13 0.87
CA ALA A 112 1.62 -2.90 1.62
C ALA A 112 1.93 -3.15 3.10
N PHE A 113 2.86 -2.39 3.66
CA PHE A 113 3.22 -2.49 5.08
C PHE A 113 2.48 -1.38 5.81
N LEU A 114 1.52 -1.76 6.64
CA LEU A 114 0.73 -0.84 7.45
C LEU A 114 1.15 -0.96 8.92
N VAL A 115 0.98 0.11 9.68
CA VAL A 115 1.13 0.09 11.14
C VAL A 115 -0.22 0.39 11.76
N PHE A 116 -0.72 -0.53 12.58
CA PHE A 116 -1.93 -0.35 13.35
C PHE A 116 -1.53 0.23 14.71
N CYS A 117 -1.97 1.45 14.98
CA CYS A 117 -1.72 2.14 16.24
C CYS A 117 -2.93 1.95 17.17
N PHE A 118 -2.78 1.07 18.15
CA PHE A 118 -3.86 0.68 19.06
C PHE A 118 -4.10 1.70 20.18
N GLY A 119 -5.26 1.61 20.83
CA GLY A 119 -5.68 2.45 21.95
C GLY A 119 -4.90 2.20 23.24
N ASP A 120 -4.40 0.98 23.43
CA ASP A 120 -3.51 0.56 24.52
C ASP A 120 -2.04 0.99 24.35
N SER A 121 -1.71 1.70 23.26
CA SER A 121 -0.37 2.15 22.85
C SER A 121 0.53 1.10 22.20
N LEU A 122 0.03 -0.13 22.00
CA LEU A 122 0.71 -1.10 21.14
C LEU A 122 0.69 -0.59 19.68
N ASN A 123 1.76 -0.87 18.95
CA ASN A 123 1.79 -0.70 17.51
C ASN A 123 2.18 -2.03 16.88
N GLU A 124 1.41 -2.47 15.89
CA GLU A 124 1.70 -3.69 15.14
C GLU A 124 1.92 -3.37 13.66
N GLU A 125 2.91 -4.01 13.08
CA GLU A 125 3.14 -3.99 11.64
C GLU A 125 2.31 -5.10 10.98
N VAL A 126 1.48 -4.72 10.02
CA VAL A 126 0.60 -5.60 9.27
C VAL A 126 1.01 -5.56 7.81
N VAL A 127 1.36 -6.73 7.26
CA VAL A 127 1.61 -6.88 5.82
C VAL A 127 0.29 -7.19 5.14
N VAL A 128 -0.14 -6.32 4.23
CA VAL A 128 -1.35 -6.49 3.41
C VAL A 128 -0.91 -6.82 2.00
N PRO A 129 -1.03 -8.07 1.57
CA PRO A 129 -0.67 -8.46 0.22
C PRO A 129 -1.73 -7.92 -0.75
N MET A 130 -1.28 -7.27 -1.82
CA MET A 130 -2.13 -6.59 -2.80
C MET A 130 -1.93 -7.16 -4.21
N VAL A 131 -2.96 -7.04 -5.05
CA VAL A 131 -2.92 -7.34 -6.48
C VAL A 131 -3.72 -6.29 -7.25
N GLU A 132 -3.20 -5.85 -8.39
CA GLU A 132 -3.94 -4.99 -9.30
C GLU A 132 -4.82 -5.84 -10.22
N HIS A 133 -6.12 -5.56 -10.23
CA HIS A 133 -7.08 -6.20 -11.11
C HIS A 133 -8.02 -5.17 -11.70
N LYS A 134 -8.11 -5.12 -13.04
CA LYS A 134 -8.98 -4.19 -13.79
C LYS A 134 -8.81 -2.71 -13.34
N GLY A 135 -7.56 -2.29 -13.09
CA GLY A 135 -7.22 -0.91 -12.68
C GLY A 135 -7.51 -0.58 -11.21
N ARG A 136 -7.77 -1.58 -10.36
CA ARG A 136 -7.99 -1.42 -8.92
C ARG A 136 -7.04 -2.30 -8.13
N TRP A 137 -6.48 -1.77 -7.05
CA TRP A 137 -5.75 -2.54 -6.07
C TRP A 137 -6.71 -3.25 -5.12
N LEU A 138 -6.55 -4.56 -4.99
CA LEU A 138 -7.37 -5.44 -4.15
C LEU A 138 -6.45 -6.23 -3.19
N MET A 139 -6.95 -6.52 -1.99
CA MET A 139 -6.29 -7.33 -0.97
C MET A 139 -6.39 -8.81 -1.34
N ARG A 140 -5.27 -9.54 -1.40
CA ARG A 140 -5.23 -10.97 -1.73
C ARG A 140 -5.09 -11.85 -0.50
#